data_AF-A0A951D3S0-F1
#
_entry.id   AF-A0A951D3S0-F1
#
_cell.length_a   1.000
_cell.length_b   1.000
_cell.length_c   1.000
_cell.angle_alpha   90.00
_cell.angle_beta   90.00
_cell.angle_gamma   90.00
#
_symmetry.space_group_name_H-M   'P 1'
#
loop_
_entity.id
_entity.type
_entity.pdbx_description
1 polymer ?
#
loop_
_entity_poly.entity_id
_entity_poly.type
_entity_poly.pdbx_seq_one_letter_code
_entity_poly.pdbx_strand_id
1 'polypeptide(L)'
;MELLGLSEDELCRILDVEPLTLLSGQLDHRMELPILLGLIDEASERAGRALLRRWVRASGPAGRPLDLLLGRDFGAFEDALGEFASSGFVLRGGGRRAR
;
A
#
# COMPACT_ATOMS: atom_id res chain seq x y z
N MET A 1 12.23 -10.05 1.47
CA MET A 1 10.92 -9.93 2.18
C MET A 1 9.86 -9.61 1.14
N GLU A 2 8.72 -10.32 1.10
CA GLU A 2 7.58 -9.93 0.24
C GLU A 2 6.46 -9.37 1.12
N LEU A 3 6.38 -8.03 1.21
CA LEU A 3 5.25 -7.35 1.82
C LEU A 3 4.19 -7.16 0.73
N LEU A 4 3.01 -7.79 0.86
CA LEU A 4 1.92 -7.63 -0.11
C LEU A 4 2.27 -7.98 -1.59
N GLY A 5 3.30 -8.81 -1.81
CA GLY A 5 3.79 -9.10 -3.16
C GLY A 5 4.44 -7.90 -3.85
N LEU A 6 4.94 -6.96 -3.06
CA LEU A 6 5.90 -5.93 -3.48
C LEU A 6 7.29 -6.53 -3.47
N SER A 7 8.03 -6.22 -4.52
CA SER A 7 9.45 -6.53 -4.64
C SER A 7 10.25 -5.66 -3.68
N GLU A 8 11.45 -6.10 -3.32
CA GLU A 8 12.36 -5.32 -2.47
C GLU A 8 12.69 -3.95 -3.08
N ASP A 9 12.82 -3.88 -4.42
CA ASP A 9 13.05 -2.65 -5.19
C ASP A 9 11.86 -1.68 -5.09
N GLU A 10 10.64 -2.21 -5.14
CA GLU A 10 9.41 -1.41 -4.97
C GLU A 10 9.32 -0.88 -3.54
N LEU A 11 9.62 -1.70 -2.54
CA LEU A 11 9.72 -1.29 -1.14
C LEU A 11 10.77 -0.20 -0.94
N CYS A 12 11.97 -0.33 -1.51
CA CYS A 12 13.01 0.69 -1.43
C CYS A 12 12.57 2.01 -2.05
N ARG A 13 11.84 1.99 -3.17
CA ARG A 13 11.27 3.20 -3.79
C ARG A 13 10.17 3.85 -2.96
N ILE A 14 9.23 3.04 -2.45
CA ILE A 14 8.12 3.53 -1.63
C ILE A 14 8.67 4.20 -0.37
N LEU A 15 9.69 3.60 0.24
CA LEU A 15 10.30 4.08 1.47
C LEU A 15 11.40 5.12 1.23
N ASP A 16 11.78 5.37 -0.03
CA ASP A 16 12.88 6.27 -0.43
C ASP A 16 14.18 5.97 0.32
N VAL A 17 14.53 4.69 0.39
CA VAL A 17 15.66 4.18 1.16
C VAL A 17 16.53 3.27 0.32
N GLU A 18 17.81 3.26 0.64
CA GLU A 18 18.75 2.34 0.04
C GLU A 18 18.51 0.91 0.59
N PRO A 19 18.79 -0.13 -0.21
CA PRO A 19 18.57 -1.52 0.20
C PRO A 19 19.31 -1.90 1.49
N LEU A 20 20.48 -1.29 1.74
CA LEU A 20 21.20 -1.45 3.01
C LEU A 20 20.43 -0.85 4.19
N THR A 21 19.82 0.33 4.03
CA THR A 21 18.98 0.96 5.06
C THR A 21 17.75 0.11 5.38
N LEU A 22 17.17 -0.54 4.36
CA LEU A 22 16.05 -1.45 4.52
C LEU A 22 16.44 -2.70 5.30
N LEU A 23 17.59 -3.31 4.98
CA LEU A 23 18.12 -4.47 5.68
C LEU A 23 18.62 -4.16 7.10
N SER A 24 19.17 -2.97 7.31
CA SER A 24 19.71 -2.54 8.61
C SER A 24 18.63 -2.14 9.62
N GLY A 25 17.34 -2.08 9.23
CA GLY A 25 16.25 -1.73 10.14
C GLY A 25 16.26 -0.28 10.62
N GLN A 26 17.12 0.58 10.06
CA GLN A 26 17.20 2.01 10.38
C GLN A 26 15.96 2.81 9.94
N LEU A 27 15.04 2.14 9.25
CA LEU A 27 13.70 2.61 8.91
C LEU A 27 12.84 2.94 10.14
N ASP A 28 13.12 2.32 11.29
CA ASP A 28 12.38 2.52 12.55
C ASP A 28 12.41 3.96 13.06
N HIS A 29 13.41 4.76 12.67
CA HIS A 29 13.53 6.16 13.09
C HIS A 29 12.49 7.10 12.45
N ARG A 30 11.79 6.68 11.39
CA ARG A 30 10.72 7.48 10.79
C ARG A 30 9.38 7.01 11.33
N MET A 31 8.79 7.80 12.23
CA MET A 31 7.49 7.52 12.88
C MET A 31 6.34 7.18 11.91
N GLU A 32 6.40 7.69 10.67
CA GLU A 32 5.39 7.43 9.62
C GLU A 32 5.37 5.97 9.15
N LEU A 33 6.52 5.30 9.22
CA LEU A 33 6.72 3.94 8.71
C LEU A 33 6.04 2.86 9.57
N PRO A 34 6.20 2.81 10.91
CA PRO A 34 5.46 1.86 11.74
C PRO A 34 3.95 2.11 11.70
N ILE A 35 3.51 3.36 11.51
CA ILE A 35 2.09 3.68 11.33
C ILE A 35 1.57 3.06 10.02
N LEU A 36 2.26 3.28 8.91
CA LEU A 36 1.89 2.71 7.61
C LEU A 36 1.90 1.17 7.64
N LEU A 37 2.94 0.57 8.23
CA LEU A 37 3.03 -0.88 8.37
C LEU A 37 1.90 -1.42 9.26
N GLY A 38 1.57 -0.73 10.35
CA GLY A 38 0.43 -1.07 11.20
C GLY A 38 -0.90 -1.01 10.44
N LEU A 39 -1.13 0.06 9.67
CA LEU A 39 -2.32 0.21 8.83
C LEU A 39 -2.43 -0.90 7.77
N ILE A 40 -1.32 -1.24 7.12
CA ILE A 40 -1.25 -2.33 6.13
C ILE A 40 -1.51 -3.69 6.77
N ASP A 41 -0.95 -3.93 7.96
CA ASP A 41 -1.10 -5.20 8.67
C ASP A 41 -2.54 -5.37 9.17
N GLU A 42 -3.11 -4.34 9.81
CA GLU A 42 -4.53 -4.32 10.20
C GLU A 42 -5.46 -4.51 8.99
N ALA A 43 -5.20 -3.82 7.89
CA ALA A 43 -5.99 -4.01 6.68
C ALA A 43 -5.82 -5.42 6.09
N SER A 44 -4.63 -6.01 6.19
CA SER A 44 -4.36 -7.39 5.76
C SER A 44 -5.09 -8.42 6.62
N GLU A 45 -5.18 -8.20 7.93
CA GLU A 45 -5.93 -9.01 8.88
C GLU A 45 -7.43 -8.95 8.61
N ARG A 46 -7.95 -7.74 8.32
CA ARG A 46 -9.39 -7.50 8.10
C ARG A 46 -9.88 -7.91 6.71
N ALA A 47 -9.16 -7.54 5.66
CA ALA A 47 -9.51 -7.80 4.26
C ALA A 47 -9.04 -9.19 3.77
N GLY A 48 -8.04 -9.74 4.45
CA GLY A 48 -7.26 -10.87 3.98
C GLY A 48 -6.12 -10.44 3.04
N ARG A 49 -4.90 -10.97 3.30
CA ARG A 49 -3.69 -10.69 2.49
C ARG A 49 -3.92 -10.82 0.98
N ALA A 50 -4.66 -11.83 0.52
CA ALA A 50 -4.90 -12.04 -0.91
C ALA A 50 -5.72 -10.91 -1.55
N LEU A 51 -6.70 -10.36 -0.81
CA LEU A 51 -7.54 -9.28 -1.28
C LEU A 51 -6.79 -7.95 -1.26
N LEU A 52 -5.99 -7.69 -0.21
CA LEU A 52 -5.15 -6.50 -0.13
C LEU A 52 -4.11 -6.47 -1.26
N ARG A 53 -3.47 -7.63 -1.56
CA ARG A 53 -2.58 -7.78 -2.72
C ARG A 53 -3.28 -7.43 -4.03
N ARG A 54 -4.53 -7.87 -4.20
CA ARG A 54 -5.32 -7.57 -5.40
C ARG A 54 -5.74 -6.11 -5.45
N TRP A 55 -6.04 -5.49 -4.31
CA TRP A 55 -6.41 -4.08 -4.18
C TRP A 55 -5.25 -3.14 -4.48
N VAL A 56 -4.05 -3.39 -3.93
CA VAL A 56 -2.85 -2.57 -4.19
C VAL A 56 -2.53 -2.52 -5.69
N ARG A 57 -2.78 -3.62 -6.41
CA ARG A 57 -2.61 -3.70 -7.87
C ARG A 57 -3.86 -3.31 -8.67
N ALA A 58 -5.01 -3.15 -8.03
CA ALA A 58 -6.25 -2.74 -8.69
C ALA A 58 -6.23 -1.24 -8.94
N SER A 59 -6.82 -0.83 -10.06
CA SER A 59 -7.14 0.57 -10.30
C SER A 59 -8.52 0.86 -9.70
N GLY A 60 -8.56 1.77 -8.74
CA GLY A 60 -9.77 2.36 -8.18
C GLY A 60 -10.03 3.78 -8.70
N PRO A 61 -11.08 4.44 -8.18
CA PRO A 61 -11.37 5.84 -8.50
C PRO A 61 -10.25 6.81 -8.09
N ALA A 62 -9.49 6.47 -7.04
CA ALA A 62 -8.29 7.20 -6.61
C ALA A 62 -7.00 6.80 -7.38
N GLY A 63 -7.10 5.93 -8.39
CA GLY A 63 -5.95 5.40 -9.11
C GLY A 63 -5.47 4.04 -8.58
N ARG A 64 -4.19 3.71 -8.81
CA ARG A 64 -3.58 2.48 -8.27
C ARG A 64 -2.96 2.80 -6.92
N PRO A 65 -3.32 2.13 -5.81
CA PRO A 65 -2.70 2.36 -4.51
C PRO A 65 -1.18 2.16 -4.55
N LEU A 66 -0.69 1.24 -5.41
CA LEU A 66 0.73 1.07 -5.70
C LEU A 66 1.40 2.35 -6.23
N ASP A 67 0.73 3.10 -7.09
CA ASP A 67 1.26 4.33 -7.67
C ASP A 67 1.37 5.45 -6.62
N LEU A 68 0.39 5.53 -5.72
CA LEU A 68 0.42 6.44 -4.56
C LEU A 68 1.59 6.11 -3.62
N LEU A 69 1.81 4.82 -3.35
CA LEU A 69 2.96 4.38 -2.56
C LEU A 69 4.29 4.70 -3.27
N LEU A 70 4.38 4.47 -4.59
CA LEU A 70 5.56 4.82 -5.39
C LEU A 70 5.80 6.33 -5.47
N GLY A 71 4.73 7.13 -5.44
CA GLY A 71 4.76 8.59 -5.39
C GLY A 71 5.02 9.15 -3.98
N ARG A 72 5.11 8.29 -2.95
CA ARG A 72 5.23 8.65 -1.53
C ARG A 72 4.03 9.46 -1.01
N ASP A 73 2.89 9.29 -1.65
CA ASP A 73 1.62 9.92 -1.30
C ASP A 73 0.86 9.06 -0.28
N PHE A 74 1.42 8.98 0.94
CA PHE A 74 0.86 8.16 2.01
C PHE A 74 -0.52 8.65 2.47
N GLY A 75 -0.77 9.96 2.43
CA GLY A 75 -2.08 10.52 2.75
C GLY A 75 -3.18 10.09 1.78
N ALA A 76 -2.89 10.09 0.48
CA ALA A 76 -3.82 9.60 -0.53
C ALA A 76 -4.03 8.07 -0.43
N PHE A 77 -2.99 7.33 -0.05
CA PHE A 77 -3.10 5.90 0.22
C PHE A 77 -4.01 5.61 1.42
N GLU A 78 -3.87 6.36 2.52
CA GLU A 78 -4.72 6.24 3.71
C GLU A 78 -6.18 6.55 3.38
N ASP A 79 -6.44 7.63 2.64
CA ASP A 79 -7.79 7.99 2.17
C ASP A 79 -8.40 6.88 1.31
N ALA A 80 -7.64 6.36 0.34
CA ALA A 80 -8.08 5.24 -0.49
C ALA A 80 -8.33 3.96 0.32
N LEU A 81 -7.55 3.71 1.37
CA LEU A 81 -7.73 2.58 2.27
C LEU A 81 -8.99 2.76 3.14
N GLY A 82 -9.24 3.97 3.63
CA GLY A 82 -10.45 4.33 4.37
C GLY A 82 -11.72 4.15 3.54
N GLU A 83 -11.69 4.56 2.27
CA GLU A 83 -12.76 4.33 1.31
C GLU A 83 -12.96 2.83 1.01
N PHE A 84 -11.86 2.08 0.89
CA PHE A 84 -11.90 0.63 0.67
C PHE A 84 -12.49 -0.11 1.87
N ALA A 85 -12.14 0.30 3.09
CA ALA A 85 -12.69 -0.24 4.33
C ALA A 85 -14.17 0.14 4.50
N SER A 86 -14.56 1.39 4.21
CA SER A 86 -15.96 1.85 4.22
C SER A 86 -16.83 1.12 3.20
N SER A 87 -16.25 0.75 2.05
CA SER A 87 -16.90 -0.09 1.04
C SER A 87 -17.01 -1.57 1.43
N GLY A 88 -16.51 -1.98 2.60
CA GLY A 88 -16.52 -3.37 3.07
C GLY A 88 -15.50 -4.26 2.36
N PHE A 89 -14.37 -3.70 1.94
CA PHE A 89 -13.31 -4.38 1.17
C PHE A 89 -13.79 -4.93 -0.19
N VAL A 90 -14.85 -4.35 -0.76
CA VAL A 90 -15.38 -4.79 -2.06
C VAL A 90 -14.53 -4.23 -3.20
N LEU A 91 -13.76 -5.11 -3.84
CA LEU A 91 -13.15 -4.82 -5.13
C LEU A 91 -14.22 -4.85 -6.21
N ARG A 92 -14.87 -3.71 -6.46
CA ARG A 92 -15.63 -3.52 -7.70
C ARG A 92 -14.63 -3.60 -8.85
N GLY A 93 -14.58 -4.72 -9.54
CA GLY A 93 -13.83 -4.90 -10.79
C GLY A 93 -14.41 -4.01 -11.88
N GLY A 94 -14.25 -2.69 -11.74
CA GLY A 94 -14.67 -1.68 -12.69
C GLY A 94 -13.50 -1.33 -13.57
N GLY A 95 -13.23 -2.15 -14.57
CA GLY A 95 -12.37 -1.74 -15.67
C GLY A 95 -12.86 -0.40 -16.23
N ARG A 96 -11.93 0.56 -16.31
CA ARG A 96 -11.89 1.61 -17.34
C ARG A 96 -13.14 2.52 -17.40
N ARG A 97 -13.08 3.67 -16.71
CA ARG A 97 -13.73 4.89 -17.21
C ARG A 97 -12.66 5.91 -17.62
N ALA A 98 -12.20 5.73 -18.85
CA ALA A 98 -11.57 6.78 -19.64
C ALA A 98 -12.39 6.91 -20.93
N ARG A 99 -13.41 7.76 -20.89
CA ARG A 99 -13.83 8.68 -21.96
C ARG A 99 -14.97 9.55 -21.49
#